data_AF-A0A1Y5HB84-F1
#
_entry.id   AF-A0A1Y5HB84-F1
#
_cell.length_a   1.000
_cell.length_b   1.000
_cell.length_c   1.000
_cell.angle_alpha   90.00
_cell.angle_beta   90.00
_cell.angle_gamma   90.00
#
_symmetry.space_group_name_H-M   'P 1'
#
loop_
_entity.id
_entity.type
_entity.pdbx_description
1 polymer ?
#
loop_
_entity_poly.entity_id
_entity_poly.type
_entity_poly.pdbx_seq_one_letter_code
_entity_poly.pdbx_strand_id
1 'polypeptide(L)'
;MRMRWIVAILIGCAVTGAQADGVDRNSICKDLSLDYVAKHEKNRDYRLFRVFEFYSEKIDACIHVEAKLFGTSVEVRDLTGVVFADHQNMLLHCDVSGVDEANIEVVWSHRGDISEVPYKDWLTDGKGGLPRTLKTSEFLLTRSDCEAVLERWLVKWNG
;
A
#
# COMPACT_ATOMS: atom_id res chain seq x y z
N MET A 1 16.68 51.77 33.67
CA MET A 1 17.13 50.36 33.73
C MET A 1 16.32 49.56 32.72
N ARG A 2 16.99 48.96 31.71
CA ARG A 2 16.38 48.10 30.68
C ARG A 2 16.19 46.70 31.27
N MET A 3 14.95 46.27 31.49
CA MET A 3 14.66 44.88 31.88
C MET A 3 14.43 44.05 30.61
N ARG A 4 15.26 43.03 30.43
CA ARG A 4 15.31 42.13 29.27
C ARG A 4 14.16 41.12 29.33
N TRP A 5 13.62 40.83 28.15
CA TRP A 5 12.65 39.79 27.86
C TRP A 5 13.25 38.40 28.02
N ILE A 6 12.51 37.46 28.63
CA ILE A 6 12.65 36.03 28.38
C ILE A 6 11.24 35.45 28.30
N VAL A 7 10.70 35.35 27.09
CA VAL A 7 9.53 34.50 26.79
C VAL A 7 10.10 33.15 26.39
N ALA A 8 10.02 32.17 27.29
CA ALA A 8 10.31 30.78 26.95
C ALA A 8 9.03 30.13 26.43
N ILE A 9 8.83 30.12 25.11
CA ILE A 9 7.79 29.30 24.49
C ILE A 9 8.37 27.90 24.33
N LEU A 10 8.06 27.02 25.28
CA LEU A 10 8.23 25.58 25.14
C LEU A 10 7.11 25.06 24.23
N ILE A 11 7.32 25.09 22.92
CA ILE A 11 6.50 24.31 21.99
C ILE A 11 7.02 22.87 22.04
N GLY A 12 6.57 22.11 23.04
CA GLY A 12 6.63 20.66 22.98
C GLY A 12 5.59 20.19 21.97
N CYS A 13 5.99 20.00 20.71
CA CYS A 13 5.19 19.19 19.79
C CYS A 13 5.28 17.73 20.25
N ALA A 14 4.39 17.34 21.17
CA ALA A 14 4.05 15.94 21.33
C ALA A 14 3.36 15.51 20.03
N VAL A 15 4.07 14.72 19.22
CA VAL A 15 3.46 13.94 18.14
C VAL A 15 2.57 12.92 18.83
N THR A 16 1.31 13.28 19.06
CA THR A 16 0.26 12.33 19.38
C THR A 16 -0.03 11.57 18.09
N GLY A 17 0.70 10.48 17.87
CA GLY A 17 0.31 9.48 16.89
C GLY A 17 -1.12 9.06 17.17
N ALA A 18 -1.91 8.89 16.11
CA ALA A 18 -3.34 8.66 16.13
C ALA A 18 -3.79 7.60 17.14
N GLN A 19 -4.16 8.07 18.33
CA GLN A 19 -4.96 7.35 19.33
C GLN A 19 -6.31 8.06 19.40
N ALA A 20 -7.03 8.13 18.27
CA ALA A 20 -8.32 8.79 18.26
C ALA A 20 -9.39 8.00 19.05
N ASP A 21 -9.27 6.66 19.13
CA ASP A 21 -10.34 5.79 19.64
C ASP A 21 -9.88 4.71 20.64
N GLY A 22 -8.63 4.76 21.11
CA GLY A 22 -8.06 3.74 22.01
C GLY A 22 -7.77 2.37 21.37
N VAL A 23 -7.95 2.25 20.05
CA VAL A 23 -7.67 1.04 19.27
C VAL A 23 -6.28 1.14 18.65
N ASP A 24 -5.42 0.16 18.92
CA ASP A 24 -4.12 0.03 18.24
C ASP A 24 -4.31 -0.64 16.87
N ARG A 25 -4.62 0.17 15.86
CA ARG A 25 -4.86 -0.29 14.48
C ARG A 25 -3.62 -0.99 13.89
N ASN A 26 -2.41 -0.56 14.26
CA ASN A 26 -1.19 -1.20 13.78
C ASN A 26 -1.04 -2.63 14.33
N SER A 27 -1.39 -2.87 15.60
CA SER A 27 -1.45 -4.23 16.14
C SER A 27 -2.44 -5.11 15.38
N ILE A 28 -3.62 -4.57 15.04
CA ILE A 28 -4.62 -5.32 14.26
C ILE A 28 -4.09 -5.65 12.87
N CYS A 29 -3.47 -4.69 12.18
CA CYS A 29 -2.88 -4.94 10.86
C CYS A 29 -1.76 -5.98 10.90
N LYS A 30 -0.97 -5.99 11.98
CA LYS A 30 0.03 -7.03 12.24
C LYS A 30 -0.60 -8.42 12.37
N ASP A 31 -1.65 -8.55 13.16
CA ASP A 31 -2.34 -9.83 13.34
C ASP A 31 -2.95 -10.32 12.00
N LEU A 32 -3.60 -9.43 11.25
CA LEU A 32 -4.12 -9.75 9.91
C LEU A 32 -3.03 -10.17 8.92
N SER A 33 -1.87 -9.50 8.96
CA SER A 33 -0.70 -9.83 8.13
C SER A 33 -0.17 -11.23 8.46
N LEU A 34 -0.06 -11.57 9.75
CA LEU A 34 0.38 -12.90 10.20
C LEU A 34 -0.60 -13.99 9.78
N ASP A 35 -1.91 -13.75 9.95
CA ASP A 35 -2.97 -14.68 9.51
C ASP A 35 -2.93 -14.88 7.99
N TYR A 36 -2.71 -13.80 7.23
CA TYR A 36 -2.57 -13.87 5.78
C TYR A 36 -1.36 -14.73 5.38
N VAL A 37 -0.19 -14.51 5.97
CA VAL A 37 1.02 -15.31 5.72
C VAL A 37 0.78 -16.78 6.05
N ALA A 38 0.23 -17.09 7.23
CA ALA A 38 -0.04 -18.46 7.67
C ALA A 38 -1.03 -19.18 6.73
N LYS A 39 -2.03 -18.47 6.19
CA LYS A 39 -2.97 -19.04 5.22
C LYS A 39 -2.32 -19.39 3.89
N HIS A 40 -1.29 -18.65 3.47
CA HIS A 40 -0.68 -18.77 2.15
C HIS A 40 0.67 -19.52 2.14
N GLU A 41 1.24 -19.83 3.31
CA GLU A 41 2.56 -20.48 3.42
C GLU A 41 2.65 -21.84 2.70
N LYS A 42 1.52 -22.53 2.53
CA LYS A 42 1.46 -23.80 1.77
C LYS A 42 1.75 -23.62 0.28
N ASN A 43 1.50 -22.43 -0.24
CA ASN A 43 1.59 -22.09 -1.66
C ASN A 43 2.71 -21.07 -1.96
N ARG A 44 3.30 -20.45 -0.93
CA ARG A 44 4.39 -19.47 -1.04
C ARG A 44 5.45 -19.70 0.02
N ASP A 45 6.71 -19.71 -0.39
CA ASP A 45 7.85 -19.74 0.55
C ASP A 45 8.18 -18.31 1.02
N TYR A 46 7.57 -17.90 2.13
CA TYR A 46 7.73 -16.56 2.70
C TYR A 46 9.15 -16.23 3.16
N ARG A 47 10.05 -17.21 3.26
CA ARG A 47 11.49 -16.95 3.52
C ARG A 47 12.15 -16.19 2.36
N LEU A 48 11.54 -16.21 1.18
CA LEU A 48 12.01 -15.53 -0.02
C LEU A 48 11.42 -14.11 -0.18
N PHE A 49 10.70 -13.61 0.83
CA PHE A 49 10.02 -12.32 0.76
C PHE A 49 10.43 -11.43 1.93
N ARG A 50 10.55 -10.14 1.67
CA ARG A 50 10.42 -9.10 2.68
C ARG A 50 8.92 -8.81 2.80
N VAL A 51 8.38 -9.09 3.98
CA VAL A 51 6.99 -8.81 4.33
C VAL A 51 6.98 -7.71 5.39
N PHE A 52 6.08 -6.74 5.22
CA PHE A 52 5.78 -5.75 6.25
C PHE A 52 4.37 -5.24 6.09
N GLU A 53 3.86 -4.64 7.15
CA GLU A 53 2.50 -4.16 7.23
C GLU A 53 2.41 -2.84 7.98
N PHE A 54 1.33 -2.10 7.72
CA PHE A 54 1.00 -0.88 8.45
C PHE A 54 -0.47 -0.56 8.27
N TYR A 55 -1.02 0.20 9.21
CA TYR A 55 -2.30 0.87 9.01
C TYR A 55 -2.09 2.16 8.22
N SER A 56 -2.88 2.39 7.17
CA SER A 56 -2.91 3.65 6.43
C SER A 56 -4.14 4.46 6.79
N GLU A 57 -3.96 5.64 7.38
CA GLU A 57 -5.05 6.59 7.63
C GLU A 57 -5.65 7.14 6.33
N LYS A 58 -4.83 7.28 5.28
CA LYS A 58 -5.28 7.83 3.98
C LYS A 58 -6.34 6.98 3.31
N ILE A 59 -6.30 5.67 3.48
CA ILE A 59 -7.27 4.72 2.89
C ILE A 59 -8.07 3.93 3.92
N ASP A 60 -7.87 4.21 5.22
CA ASP A 60 -8.53 3.55 6.35
C ASP A 60 -8.42 2.01 6.29
N ALA A 61 -7.23 1.51 5.97
CA ALA A 61 -7.01 0.10 5.65
C ALA A 61 -5.74 -0.48 6.25
N CYS A 62 -5.75 -1.80 6.49
CA CYS A 62 -4.54 -2.55 6.82
C CYS A 62 -3.81 -2.96 5.56
N ILE A 63 -2.60 -2.45 5.40
CA ILE A 63 -1.79 -2.68 4.21
C ILE A 63 -0.75 -3.74 4.48
N HIS A 64 -0.76 -4.76 3.63
CA HIS A 64 0.21 -5.85 3.63
C HIS A 64 1.05 -5.78 2.37
N VAL A 65 2.36 -5.73 2.53
CA VAL A 65 3.32 -5.64 1.44
C VAL A 65 4.17 -6.90 1.41
N GLU A 66 4.24 -7.52 0.23
CA GLU A 66 5.18 -8.61 -0.06
C GLU A 66 6.13 -8.18 -1.18
N ALA A 67 7.44 -8.20 -0.92
CA ALA A 67 8.46 -7.96 -1.93
C ALA A 67 9.45 -9.12 -1.97
N LYS A 68 9.61 -9.77 -3.13
CA LYS A 68 10.57 -10.89 -3.25
C LYS A 68 12.01 -10.41 -3.01
N LEU A 69 12.75 -11.17 -2.21
CA LEU A 69 14.20 -11.01 -2.01
C LEU A 69 14.98 -11.38 -3.27
N PHE A 70 14.43 -12.27 -4.10
CA PHE A 70 15.04 -12.71 -5.36
C PHE A 70 14.01 -12.68 -6.50
N GLY A 71 14.36 -12.01 -7.60
CA GLY A 71 13.47 -11.77 -8.73
C GLY A 71 12.71 -10.45 -8.65
N THR A 72 11.76 -10.27 -9.57
CA THR A 72 10.96 -9.06 -9.74
C THR A 72 9.52 -9.38 -9.33
N SER A 73 9.15 -9.13 -8.07
CA SER A 73 7.78 -9.29 -7.59
C SER A 73 7.54 -8.40 -6.39
N VAL A 74 6.56 -7.51 -6.50
CA VAL A 74 6.00 -6.73 -5.39
C VAL A 74 4.49 -6.86 -5.45
N GLU A 75 3.87 -7.14 -4.31
CA GLU A 75 2.43 -7.11 -4.12
C GLU A 75 2.09 -6.21 -2.93
N VAL A 76 1.05 -5.39 -3.06
CA VAL A 76 0.47 -4.60 -1.96
C VAL A 76 -1.00 -4.92 -1.88
N ARG A 77 -1.48 -5.21 -0.67
CA ARG A 77 -2.86 -5.66 -0.43
C ARG A 77 -3.56 -4.91 0.68
N ASP A 78 -4.85 -4.71 0.50
CA ASP A 78 -5.80 -4.28 1.54
C ASP A 78 -6.34 -5.50 2.30
N LEU A 79 -5.93 -5.71 3.55
CA LEU A 79 -6.44 -6.82 4.36
C LEU A 79 -7.75 -6.51 5.09
N THR A 80 -8.24 -5.27 5.08
CA THR A 80 -9.55 -4.91 5.67
C THR A 80 -10.69 -5.02 4.65
N GLY A 81 -10.39 -4.95 3.36
CA GLY A 81 -11.38 -5.07 2.28
C GLY A 81 -12.29 -3.84 2.20
N VAL A 82 -11.73 -2.65 2.43
CA VAL A 82 -12.46 -1.37 2.41
C VAL A 82 -12.32 -0.65 1.08
N VAL A 83 -11.27 -0.96 0.30
CA VAL A 83 -11.05 -0.35 -1.02
C VAL A 83 -11.99 -0.93 -2.06
N PHE A 84 -12.08 -2.26 -2.15
CA PHE A 84 -12.96 -2.95 -3.09
C PHE A 84 -14.19 -3.49 -2.36
N ALA A 85 -15.35 -3.48 -3.05
CA ALA A 85 -16.59 -4.03 -2.53
C ALA A 85 -16.67 -5.57 -2.64
N ASP A 86 -15.81 -6.17 -3.47
CA ASP A 86 -15.76 -7.62 -3.71
C ASP A 86 -14.58 -8.29 -2.96
N HIS A 87 -14.21 -9.52 -3.36
CA HIS A 87 -13.10 -10.25 -2.75
C HIS A 87 -11.71 -9.81 -3.26
N GLN A 88 -11.63 -8.78 -4.11
CA GLN A 88 -10.34 -8.26 -4.54
C GLN A 88 -9.70 -7.49 -3.40
N ASN A 89 -8.40 -7.69 -3.25
CA ASN A 89 -7.62 -6.97 -2.27
C ASN A 89 -6.26 -6.51 -2.80
N MET A 90 -5.96 -6.74 -4.07
CA MET A 90 -4.68 -6.34 -4.65
C MET A 90 -4.73 -4.87 -5.06
N LEU A 91 -3.94 -4.04 -4.39
CA LEU A 91 -3.82 -2.61 -4.70
C LEU A 91 -2.65 -2.33 -5.65
N LEU A 92 -1.60 -3.15 -5.58
CA LEU A 92 -0.45 -3.07 -6.46
C LEU A 92 0.07 -4.47 -6.73
N HIS A 93 0.32 -4.77 -8.00
CA HIS A 93 1.08 -5.93 -8.44
C HIS A 93 2.16 -5.48 -9.42
N CYS A 94 3.42 -5.81 -9.16
CA CYS A 94 4.52 -5.55 -10.08
C CYS A 94 5.33 -6.82 -10.27
N ASP A 95 5.55 -7.23 -11.51
CA ASP A 95 6.42 -8.34 -11.88
C ASP A 95 7.24 -8.03 -13.14
N VAL A 96 8.00 -9.00 -13.63
CA VAL A 96 8.84 -8.85 -14.84
C VAL A 96 8.08 -8.34 -16.06
N SER A 97 6.77 -8.54 -16.13
CA SER A 97 5.92 -8.22 -17.28
C SER A 97 5.30 -6.82 -17.17
N GLY A 98 5.35 -6.16 -16.02
CA GLY A 98 4.79 -4.83 -15.83
C GLY A 98 4.19 -4.59 -14.45
N VAL A 99 3.37 -3.53 -14.37
CA VAL A 99 2.67 -3.09 -13.15
C VAL A 99 1.17 -3.05 -13.38
N ASP A 100 0.41 -3.52 -12.41
CA ASP A 100 -1.01 -3.23 -12.22
C ASP A 100 -1.16 -2.47 -10.88
N GLU A 101 -1.35 -1.16 -10.93
CA GLU A 101 -1.64 -0.32 -9.76
C GLU A 101 -3.12 0.12 -9.79
N ALA A 102 -3.85 -0.15 -8.72
CA ALA A 102 -5.21 0.34 -8.54
C ALA A 102 -5.23 1.87 -8.32
N ASN A 103 -6.01 2.56 -9.15
CA ASN A 103 -6.38 3.94 -8.92
C ASN A 103 -7.50 3.99 -7.87
N ILE A 104 -7.10 3.99 -6.60
CA ILE A 104 -8.01 3.93 -5.43
C ILE A 104 -9.08 5.03 -5.47
N GLU A 105 -8.74 6.23 -5.95
CA GLU A 105 -9.69 7.35 -6.07
C GLU A 105 -10.83 7.02 -7.05
N VAL A 106 -10.50 6.40 -8.19
CA VAL A 106 -11.51 5.92 -9.15
C VAL A 106 -12.32 4.78 -8.53
N VAL A 107 -11.66 3.81 -7.89
CA VAL A 107 -12.35 2.69 -7.22
C VAL A 107 -13.38 3.22 -6.21
N TRP A 108 -13.03 4.22 -5.40
CA TRP A 108 -13.95 4.87 -4.47
C TRP A 108 -15.05 5.68 -5.15
N SER A 109 -14.79 6.31 -6.30
CA SER A 109 -15.85 6.98 -7.08
C SER A 109 -16.93 5.99 -7.55
N HIS A 110 -16.56 4.72 -7.67
CA HIS A 110 -17.44 3.59 -7.95
C HIS A 110 -17.86 2.80 -6.69
N ARG A 111 -17.64 3.35 -5.49
CA ARG A 111 -17.98 2.73 -4.19
C ARG A 111 -17.37 1.34 -4.00
N GLY A 112 -16.19 1.11 -4.57
CA GLY A 112 -15.49 -0.18 -4.51
C GLY A 112 -15.96 -1.21 -5.55
N ASP A 113 -17.03 -0.95 -6.30
CA ASP A 113 -17.52 -1.87 -7.34
C ASP A 113 -16.99 -1.50 -8.73
N ILE A 114 -16.02 -2.27 -9.17
CA ILE A 114 -15.31 -2.11 -10.44
C ILE A 114 -15.64 -3.21 -11.45
N SER A 115 -16.64 -4.05 -11.17
CA SER A 115 -16.99 -5.21 -11.98
C SER A 115 -17.28 -4.84 -13.45
N GLU A 116 -17.91 -3.70 -13.67
CA GLU A 116 -18.26 -3.16 -14.99
C GLU A 116 -17.36 -2.00 -15.44
N VAL A 117 -16.32 -1.66 -14.66
CA VAL A 117 -15.40 -0.56 -14.97
C VAL A 117 -14.22 -1.12 -15.78
N PRO A 118 -13.97 -0.64 -17.01
CA PRO A 118 -12.86 -1.12 -17.82
C PRO A 118 -11.51 -0.96 -17.12
N TYR A 119 -10.63 -1.97 -17.19
CA TYR A 119 -9.33 -1.95 -16.50
C TYR A 119 -8.51 -0.68 -16.73
N LYS A 120 -8.52 -0.12 -17.95
CA LYS A 120 -7.76 1.11 -18.28
C LYS A 120 -8.21 2.34 -17.48
N ASP A 121 -9.42 2.31 -16.92
CA ASP A 121 -10.01 3.47 -16.25
C ASP A 121 -9.71 3.45 -14.74
N TRP A 122 -9.36 2.29 -14.17
CA TRP A 122 -9.07 2.14 -12.74
C TRP A 122 -7.76 1.41 -12.41
N LEU A 123 -7.03 0.88 -13.39
CA LEU A 123 -5.67 0.34 -13.24
C LEU A 123 -4.67 1.16 -14.08
N THR A 124 -3.44 1.28 -13.57
CA THR A 124 -2.33 1.95 -14.28
C THR A 124 -1.03 1.15 -14.18
N ASP A 125 -0.01 1.56 -14.94
CA ASP A 125 1.36 1.03 -14.85
C ASP A 125 2.22 1.63 -13.70
N GLY A 126 1.61 2.34 -12.74
CA GLY A 126 2.36 3.04 -11.70
C GLY A 126 2.89 4.42 -12.11
N LYS A 127 2.57 4.87 -13.33
CA LYS A 127 3.00 6.16 -13.93
C LYS A 127 1.89 6.83 -14.77
N GLY A 128 0.65 6.33 -14.70
CA GLY A 128 -0.49 6.84 -15.46
C GLY A 128 -0.59 6.30 -16.90
N GLY A 129 0.23 5.32 -17.27
CA GLY A 129 0.12 4.55 -18.51
C GLY A 129 -0.82 3.35 -18.38
N LEU A 130 -0.89 2.55 -19.44
CA LEU A 130 -1.74 1.36 -19.48
C LEU A 130 -1.19 0.27 -18.54
N PRO A 131 -2.05 -0.37 -17.73
CA PRO A 131 -1.65 -1.42 -16.81
C PRO A 131 -1.15 -2.67 -17.57
N ARG A 132 -0.33 -3.48 -16.90
CA ARG A 132 0.21 -4.76 -17.40
C ARG A 132 -0.89 -5.68 -17.94
N THR A 133 -2.05 -5.71 -17.27
CA THR A 133 -3.22 -6.50 -17.67
C THR A 133 -3.70 -6.17 -19.09
N LEU A 134 -3.48 -4.94 -19.56
CA LEU A 134 -3.85 -4.51 -20.92
C LEU A 134 -2.65 -4.45 -21.86
N LYS A 135 -1.47 -4.11 -21.35
CA LYS A 135 -0.24 -4.03 -22.13
C LYS A 135 0.96 -4.36 -21.25
N THR A 136 1.64 -5.45 -21.57
CA THR A 136 2.92 -5.79 -20.93
C THR A 136 3.97 -4.72 -21.24
N SER A 137 4.90 -4.53 -20.31
CA SER A 137 6.04 -3.65 -20.50
C SER A 137 6.86 -4.09 -21.73
N GLU A 138 7.35 -3.11 -22.49
CA GLU A 138 8.20 -3.35 -23.66
C GLU A 138 9.54 -4.00 -23.27
N PHE A 139 10.02 -3.66 -22.07
CA PHE A 139 11.22 -4.23 -21.46
C PHE A 139 10.85 -4.97 -20.19
N LEU A 140 11.52 -6.10 -19.93
CA LEU A 140 11.32 -6.83 -18.69
C LEU A 140 11.71 -5.95 -17.50
N LEU A 141 10.80 -5.79 -16.55
CA LEU A 141 11.07 -5.02 -15.35
C LEU A 141 12.08 -5.75 -14.47
N THR A 142 12.98 -4.96 -13.90
CA THR A 142 13.94 -5.42 -12.90
C THR A 142 13.36 -5.30 -11.51
N ARG A 143 14.01 -5.94 -10.53
CA ARG A 143 13.67 -5.77 -9.12
C ARG A 143 13.66 -4.30 -8.70
N SER A 144 14.64 -3.52 -9.15
CA SER A 144 14.76 -2.09 -8.84
C SER A 144 13.57 -1.29 -9.39
N ASP A 145 13.02 -1.69 -10.55
CA ASP A 145 11.85 -1.02 -11.12
C ASP A 145 10.62 -1.22 -10.23
N CYS A 146 10.37 -2.45 -9.76
CA CYS A 146 9.27 -2.74 -8.85
C CYS A 146 9.46 -2.13 -7.45
N GLU A 147 10.70 -2.08 -6.93
CA GLU A 147 11.00 -1.38 -5.68
C GLU A 147 10.72 0.13 -5.80
N ALA A 148 11.06 0.74 -6.95
CA ALA A 148 10.74 2.15 -7.19
C ALA A 148 9.22 2.39 -7.34
N VAL A 149 8.47 1.44 -7.92
CA VAL A 149 7.00 1.50 -7.97
C VAL A 149 6.43 1.43 -6.56
N LEU A 150 6.91 0.49 -5.73
CA LEU A 150 6.51 0.36 -4.34
C LEU A 150 6.79 1.65 -3.55
N GLU A 151 7.97 2.23 -3.70
CA GLU A 151 8.34 3.47 -3.01
C GLU A 151 7.37 4.61 -3.36
N ARG A 152 7.03 4.79 -4.63
CA ARG A 152 6.03 5.80 -5.04
C ARG A 152 4.66 5.51 -4.45
N TRP A 153 4.24 4.25 -4.45
CA TRP A 153 2.97 3.84 -3.86
C TRP A 153 2.93 4.16 -2.35
N LEU A 154 4.00 3.83 -1.62
CA LEU A 154 4.13 4.13 -0.20
C LEU A 154 4.19 5.63 0.07
N VAL A 155 4.87 6.44 -0.75
CA VAL A 155 4.84 7.90 -0.60
C VAL A 155 3.41 8.44 -0.72
N LYS A 156 2.63 7.89 -1.67
CA LYS A 156 1.24 8.30 -1.86
C LYS A 156 0.35 7.86 -0.69
N TRP A 157 0.45 6.62 -0.24
CA TRP A 157 -0.56 5.97 0.61
C TRP A 157 -0.10 5.61 2.03
N ASN A 158 1.18 5.71 2.36
CA ASN A 158 1.62 5.62 3.74
C ASN A 158 1.23 6.89 4.52
N GLY A 159 0.87 6.72 5.79
CA GLY A 159 0.23 7.75 6.61
C GLY A 159 -1.19 7.35 6.93
#